data_AF-A0A484TBH4-F1
#
_entry.id   AF-A0A484TBH4-F1
#
_cell.length_a   1.000
_cell.length_b   1.000
_cell.length_c   1.000
_cell.angle_alpha   90.00
_cell.angle_beta   90.00
_cell.angle_gamma   90.00
#
_symmetry.space_group_name_H-M   'P 1'
#
loop_
_entity.id
_entity.type
_entity.pdbx_description
1 polymer ?
#
loop_
_entity_poly.entity_id
_entity_poly.type
_entity_poly.pdbx_seq_one_letter_code
_entity_poly.pdbx_strand_id
1 'polypeptide(L)'
;MTKPKTSAAEIKRHELLLGVEDHARTILVEHGIAADVADQVAIAIADHLAQDWGGQYVVIPTDYHYKIAQRDIHLCRSFTGDFTALAKAAGMTESGARKMYNRFRRYWTAVNQGRLFD
;
A
#
# COMPACT_ATOMS: atom_id res chain seq x y z
N MET A 1 25.17 27.61 19.90
CA MET A 1 24.49 26.40 19.41
C MET A 1 23.88 26.72 18.05
N THR A 2 24.43 26.19 16.97
CA THR A 2 23.82 26.25 15.63
C THR A 2 22.63 25.30 15.60
N LYS A 3 21.43 25.79 15.23
CA LYS A 3 20.27 24.92 15.04
C LYS A 3 20.62 23.85 13.99
N PRO A 4 20.31 22.56 14.22
CA PRO A 4 20.53 21.54 13.21
C PRO A 4 19.71 21.88 11.96
N LYS A 5 20.33 21.78 10.79
CA LYS A 5 19.66 21.98 9.51
C LYS A 5 18.69 20.81 9.32
N THR A 6 17.39 21.08 9.33
CA THR A 6 16.37 20.11 8.93
C THR A 6 16.63 19.69 7.49
N SER A 7 16.81 18.39 7.26
CA SER A 7 16.99 17.79 5.95
C SER A 7 15.68 17.73 5.17
N ALA A 8 15.75 17.71 3.84
CA ALA A 8 14.57 17.54 2.99
C ALA A 8 13.81 16.23 3.30
N ALA A 9 14.52 15.18 3.71
CA ALA A 9 13.92 13.91 4.11
C ALA A 9 13.14 14.03 5.44
N GLU A 10 13.64 14.81 6.40
CA GLU A 10 12.91 15.11 7.64
C GLU A 10 11.62 15.86 7.37
N ILE A 11 11.67 16.87 6.48
CA ILE A 11 10.47 17.62 6.07
C ILE A 11 9.43 16.68 5.44
N LYS A 12 9.86 15.83 4.49
CA LYS A 12 8.97 14.88 3.82
C LYS A 12 8.35 13.85 4.77
N ARG A 13 9.11 13.39 5.78
CA ARG A 13 8.56 12.49 6.81
C ARG A 13 7.50 13.20 7.66
N HIS A 14 7.75 14.45 8.05
CA HIS A 14 6.77 15.21 8.81
C HIS A 14 5.50 15.47 8.00
N GLU A 15 5.65 15.86 6.72
CA GLU A 15 4.51 16.00 5.79
C GLU A 15 3.71 14.70 5.66
N LEU A 16 4.38 13.54 5.57
CA LEU A 16 3.73 12.24 5.49
C LEU A 16 2.92 11.94 6.77
N LEU A 17 3.51 12.12 7.95
CA LEU A 17 2.83 11.82 9.21
C LEU A 17 1.63 12.74 9.45
N LEU A 18 1.78 14.05 9.19
CA LEU A 18 0.66 15.00 9.23
C LEU A 18 -0.45 14.61 8.24
N GLY A 19 -0.09 14.20 7.02
CA GLY A 19 -1.07 13.73 6.04
C GLY A 19 -1.84 12.49 6.50
N VAL A 20 -1.18 11.58 7.24
CA VAL A 20 -1.84 10.40 7.84
C VAL A 20 -2.80 10.82 8.94
N GLU A 21 -2.39 11.71 9.85
CA GLU A 21 -3.25 12.24 10.91
C GLU A 21 -4.50 12.90 10.34
N ASP A 22 -4.32 13.84 9.39
CA ASP A 22 -5.42 14.56 8.75
C ASP A 22 -6.41 13.61 8.06
N HIS A 23 -5.89 12.62 7.32
CA HIS A 23 -6.72 11.66 6.63
C HIS A 23 -7.48 10.73 7.59
N ALA A 24 -6.81 10.21 8.62
CA ALA A 24 -7.42 9.35 9.62
C ALA A 24 -8.52 10.09 10.40
N ARG A 25 -8.24 11.31 10.85
CA ARG A 25 -9.21 12.19 11.51
C ARG A 25 -10.45 12.41 10.66
N THR A 26 -10.25 12.74 9.38
CA THR A 26 -11.35 12.97 8.43
C THR A 26 -12.26 11.75 8.34
N ILE A 27 -11.68 10.56 8.10
CA ILE A 27 -12.43 9.30 8.02
C ILE A 27 -13.21 9.02 9.31
N LEU A 28 -12.58 9.20 10.48
CA LEU A 28 -13.21 8.93 11.77
C LEU A 28 -14.42 9.83 12.03
N VAL A 29 -14.28 11.13 11.72
CA VAL A 29 -15.38 12.09 11.83
C VAL A 29 -16.50 11.76 10.83
N GLU A 30 -16.17 11.38 9.59
CA GLU A 30 -17.16 10.92 8.59
C GLU A 30 -17.94 9.69 9.06
N HIS A 31 -17.32 8.84 9.89
CA HIS A 31 -17.97 7.69 10.52
C HIS A 31 -18.71 8.02 11.83
N GLY A 32 -18.85 9.31 12.18
CA GLY A 32 -19.61 9.77 13.33
C GLY A 32 -18.87 9.66 14.67
N ILE A 33 -17.54 9.46 14.64
CA ILE A 33 -16.72 9.55 15.85
C ILE A 33 -16.57 11.03 16.25
N ALA A 34 -16.66 11.30 17.55
CA ALA A 34 -16.49 12.65 18.09
C ALA A 34 -15.11 13.21 17.73
N ALA A 35 -15.04 14.50 17.37
CA ALA A 35 -13.82 15.10 16.80
C ALA A 35 -12.61 15.03 17.75
N ASP A 36 -12.83 15.17 19.05
CA ASP A 36 -11.81 15.04 20.08
C ASP A 36 -11.24 13.62 20.19
N VAL A 37 -12.11 12.61 20.06
CA VAL A 37 -11.69 11.19 20.02
C VAL A 37 -11.00 10.89 18.69
N ALA A 38 -11.50 11.43 17.57
CA ALA A 38 -10.89 11.27 16.26
C ALA A 38 -9.47 11.84 16.20
N ASP A 39 -9.25 13.01 16.81
CA ASP A 39 -7.92 13.62 16.97
C ASP A 39 -6.96 12.72 17.73
N GLN A 40 -7.38 12.23 18.90
CA GLN A 40 -6.54 11.36 19.72
C GLN A 40 -6.15 10.07 18.99
N VAL A 41 -7.10 9.46 18.29
CA VAL A 41 -6.85 8.25 17.50
C VAL A 41 -5.91 8.54 16.32
N ALA A 42 -6.12 9.65 15.60
CA ALA A 42 -5.27 10.04 14.49
C ALA A 42 -3.81 10.25 14.91
N ILE A 43 -3.59 10.98 16.01
CA ILE A 43 -2.25 11.20 16.59
C ILE A 43 -1.63 9.88 17.00
N ALA A 44 -2.38 9.00 17.70
CA ALA A 44 -1.88 7.70 18.13
C ALA A 44 -1.42 6.82 16.95
N ILE A 45 -2.09 6.91 15.80
CA ILE A 45 -1.69 6.20 14.57
C ILE A 45 -0.35 6.74 14.04
N ALA A 46 -0.17 8.06 13.97
CA ALA A 46 1.08 8.65 13.52
C ALA A 46 2.24 8.37 14.47
N ASP A 47 1.99 8.44 15.78
CA ASP A 47 2.96 8.08 16.82
C ASP A 47 3.39 6.62 16.68
N HIS A 48 2.44 5.70 16.50
CA HIS A 48 2.74 4.29 16.26
C HIS A 48 3.60 4.09 15.01
N LEU A 49 3.30 4.78 13.91
CA LEU A 49 4.13 4.72 12.70
C LEU A 49 5.55 5.23 12.98
N ALA A 50 5.70 6.34 13.69
CA ALA A 50 7.00 6.91 14.02
C ALA A 50 7.84 6.00 14.95
N GLN A 51 7.18 5.33 15.91
CA GLN A 51 7.84 4.44 16.88
C GLN A 51 8.22 3.10 16.27
N ASP A 52 7.29 2.43 15.60
CA ASP A 52 7.47 1.04 15.15
C ASP A 52 8.27 0.95 13.84
N TRP A 53 8.20 2.00 13.02
CA TRP A 53 8.87 2.07 11.71
C TRP A 53 10.03 3.08 11.70
N GLY A 54 10.31 3.69 12.86
CA GLY A 54 11.42 4.62 13.04
C GLY A 54 12.76 4.00 12.61
N GLY A 55 13.54 4.76 11.84
CA GLY A 55 14.86 4.32 11.35
C GLY A 55 14.83 3.42 10.11
N GLN A 56 13.65 3.04 9.62
CA GLN A 56 13.50 2.25 8.40
C GLN A 56 13.26 3.13 7.17
N TYR A 57 13.69 2.65 5.99
CA TYR A 57 13.34 3.26 4.70
C TYR A 57 12.28 2.40 4.01
N VAL A 58 11.04 2.90 3.99
CA VAL A 58 9.91 2.26 3.30
C VAL A 58 9.59 3.02 2.02
N VAL A 59 9.53 2.31 0.89
CA VAL A 59 9.14 2.88 -0.40
C VAL A 59 7.66 2.58 -0.64
N ILE A 60 6.84 3.64 -0.73
CA ILE A 60 5.45 3.53 -1.14
C ILE A 60 5.41 3.76 -2.67
N PRO A 61 5.18 2.71 -3.48
CA PRO A 61 5.10 2.89 -4.93
C PRO A 61 3.86 3.71 -5.30
N THR A 62 4.03 4.65 -6.24
CA THR A 62 2.98 5.54 -6.75
C THR A 62 1.80 4.79 -7.34
N ASP A 63 2.03 3.57 -7.83
CA ASP A 63 0.98 2.79 -8.45
C ASP A 63 0.05 2.18 -7.40
N TYR A 64 -1.20 2.63 -7.46
CA TYR A 64 -2.49 2.09 -6.99
C TYR A 64 -2.69 0.55 -7.09
N HIS A 65 -1.66 -0.20 -7.48
CA HIS A 65 -1.63 -1.64 -7.65
C HIS A 65 -1.84 -2.44 -6.37
N TYR A 66 -1.73 -1.89 -5.16
CA TYR A 66 -1.94 -2.71 -3.96
C TYR A 66 -3.38 -3.24 -3.82
N LYS A 67 -4.40 -2.40 -4.05
CA LYS A 67 -5.82 -2.82 -3.97
C LYS A 67 -6.27 -3.59 -5.22
N ILE A 68 -5.81 -3.21 -6.41
CA ILE A 68 -6.02 -4.00 -7.64
C ILE A 68 -5.35 -5.37 -7.50
N ALA A 69 -4.16 -5.44 -6.89
CA ALA A 69 -3.41 -6.69 -6.74
C ALA A 69 -4.15 -7.70 -5.88
N GLN A 70 -4.88 -7.34 -4.82
CA GLN A 70 -5.53 -8.38 -4.01
C GLN A 70 -6.66 -9.11 -4.77
N ARG A 71 -7.52 -8.37 -5.47
CA ARG A 71 -8.54 -8.96 -6.35
C ARG A 71 -7.90 -9.77 -7.47
N ASP A 72 -6.91 -9.19 -8.15
CA ASP A 72 -6.23 -9.81 -9.28
C ASP A 72 -5.44 -11.06 -8.82
N ILE A 73 -4.82 -11.03 -7.64
CA ILE A 73 -4.14 -12.18 -7.01
C ILE A 73 -5.15 -13.29 -6.73
N HIS A 74 -6.33 -12.96 -6.19
CA HIS A 74 -7.36 -13.96 -5.94
C HIS A 74 -7.83 -14.63 -7.24
N LEU A 75 -8.11 -13.83 -8.27
CA LEU A 75 -8.51 -14.34 -9.59
C LEU A 75 -7.39 -15.16 -10.26
N CYS A 76 -6.14 -14.70 -10.17
CA CYS A 76 -5.00 -15.40 -10.76
C CYS A 76 -4.60 -16.67 -9.99
N ARG A 77 -4.82 -16.74 -8.67
CA ARG A 77 -4.65 -17.97 -7.87
C ARG A 77 -5.62 -19.07 -8.31
N SER A 78 -6.83 -18.68 -8.68
CA SER A 78 -7.88 -19.58 -9.16
C SER A 78 -7.82 -19.83 -10.68
N PHE A 79 -6.74 -19.38 -11.35
CA PHE A 79 -6.61 -19.51 -12.80
C PHE A 79 -6.28 -20.95 -13.22
N THR A 80 -7.07 -21.49 -14.14
CA THR A 80 -6.96 -22.88 -14.62
C THR A 80 -6.41 -23.00 -16.04
N GLY A 81 -6.02 -21.90 -16.68
CA GLY A 81 -5.53 -21.87 -18.07
C GLY A 81 -6.48 -21.23 -19.08
N ASP A 82 -7.75 -21.00 -18.70
CA ASP A 82 -8.75 -20.35 -19.56
C ASP A 82 -8.73 -18.81 -19.41
N PHE A 83 -8.07 -18.14 -20.36
CA PHE A 83 -7.97 -16.68 -20.37
C PHE A 83 -9.28 -15.96 -20.68
N THR A 84 -10.22 -16.62 -21.37
CA THR A 84 -11.55 -16.07 -21.64
C THR A 84 -12.37 -16.01 -20.35
N ALA A 85 -12.35 -17.08 -19.55
CA ALA A 85 -12.99 -17.11 -18.24
C ALA A 85 -12.35 -16.10 -17.26
N LEU A 86 -11.01 -16.01 -17.24
CA LEU A 86 -10.30 -15.03 -16.43
C LEU A 86 -10.67 -13.60 -16.82
N ALA A 87 -10.73 -13.30 -18.11
CA ALA A 87 -11.11 -11.98 -18.62
C ALA A 87 -12.52 -11.59 -18.21
N LYS A 88 -13.47 -12.55 -18.29
CA LYS A 88 -14.85 -12.36 -17.84
C LYS A 88 -14.94 -12.08 -16.34
N ALA A 89 -14.25 -12.87 -15.51
CA ALA A 89 -14.22 -12.68 -14.05
C ALA A 89 -13.51 -11.36 -13.63
N ALA A 90 -12.50 -10.96 -14.41
CA ALA A 90 -11.77 -9.72 -14.22
C ALA A 90 -12.49 -8.49 -14.79
N GLY A 91 -13.53 -8.66 -15.61
CA GLY A 91 -14.27 -7.57 -16.25
C GLY A 91 -13.42 -6.79 -17.27
N MET A 92 -12.57 -7.49 -18.04
CA MET A 92 -11.64 -6.87 -19.00
C MET A 92 -11.46 -7.72 -20.26
N THR A 93 -10.65 -7.24 -21.21
CA THR A 93 -10.31 -7.99 -22.43
C THR A 93 -9.34 -9.13 -22.15
N GLU A 94 -9.30 -10.14 -23.02
CA GLU A 94 -8.35 -11.26 -22.89
C GLU A 94 -6.88 -10.80 -22.90
N SER A 95 -6.57 -9.78 -23.71
CA SER A 95 -5.24 -9.13 -23.71
C SER A 95 -4.92 -8.49 -22.35
N GLY A 96 -5.91 -7.86 -21.71
CA GLY A 96 -5.81 -7.35 -20.35
C GLY A 96 -5.57 -8.46 -19.33
N ALA A 97 -6.32 -9.56 -19.42
CA ALA A 97 -6.19 -10.73 -18.55
C ALA A 97 -4.82 -11.39 -18.66
N ARG A 98 -4.25 -11.51 -19.87
CA ARG A 98 -2.87 -12.01 -20.07
C ARG A 98 -1.84 -11.11 -19.40
N LYS A 99 -1.96 -9.79 -19.56
CA LYS A 99 -1.04 -8.84 -18.90
C LYS A 99 -1.16 -8.91 -17.38
N MET A 100 -2.38 -9.00 -16.84
CA MET A 100 -2.63 -9.23 -15.41
C MET A 100 -1.94 -10.50 -14.92
N TYR A 101 -2.20 -11.64 -15.57
CA TYR A 101 -1.62 -12.92 -15.17
C TYR A 101 -0.08 -12.92 -15.27
N ASN A 102 0.49 -12.28 -16.29
CA ASN A 102 1.94 -12.16 -16.41
C ASN A 102 2.56 -11.33 -15.28
N ARG A 103 1.89 -10.27 -14.81
CA ARG A 103 2.32 -9.50 -13.64
C ARG A 103 2.25 -10.36 -12.37
N PHE A 104 1.13 -11.05 -12.17
CA PHE A 104 0.96 -11.99 -11.06
C PHE A 104 2.06 -13.06 -11.04
N ARG A 105 2.34 -13.69 -12.18
CA ARG A 105 3.39 -14.70 -12.31
C ARG A 105 4.76 -14.15 -11.92
N ARG A 106 5.14 -12.98 -12.41
CA ARG A 106 6.43 -12.34 -12.07
C ARG A 106 6.54 -12.06 -10.56
N TYR A 107 5.48 -11.53 -9.96
CA TYR A 107 5.41 -11.30 -8.51
C TYR A 107 5.54 -12.61 -7.73
N TRP A 108 4.74 -13.62 -8.08
CA TRP A 108 4.73 -14.91 -7.40
C TRP A 108 6.06 -15.65 -7.52
N THR A 109 6.70 -15.61 -8.69
CA THR A 109 8.04 -16.19 -8.88
C THR A 109 9.07 -15.47 -8.01
N ALA A 110 9.05 -14.14 -7.93
CA ALA A 110 9.99 -13.38 -7.10
C ALA A 110 9.80 -13.64 -5.60
N VAL A 111 8.56 -13.87 -5.16
CA VAL A 111 8.24 -14.18 -3.75
C VAL A 111 8.57 -15.64 -3.40
N ASN A 112 8.35 -16.58 -4.32
CA ASN A 112 8.52 -18.02 -4.05
C ASN A 112 9.89 -18.59 -4.46
N GLN A 113 10.66 -17.91 -5.30
CA GLN A 113 12.08 -18.23 -5.43
C GLN A 113 12.76 -17.78 -4.14
N GLY A 114 13.03 -18.75 -3.24
CA GLY A 114 14.10 -18.58 -2.26
C GLY A 114 15.39 -18.15 -2.98
N ARG A 115 16.29 -17.45 -2.27
CA ARG A 115 17.54 -16.96 -2.86
C ARG A 115 18.23 -18.11 -3.61
N LEU A 116 18.23 -18.02 -4.93
CA LEU A 116 19.05 -18.88 -5.75
C LEU A 116 20.45 -18.29 -5.56
N PHE A 117 21.27 -18.99 -4.77
CA PHE A 117 22.61 -18.61 -4.32
C PHE A 117 22.63 -17.67 -3.09
N ASP A 118 22.62 -18.30 -1.91
CA ASP A 118 23.48 -17.88 -0.78
C ASP A 118 24.75 -18.74 -0.82
#